data_AF-A0A7M7T1A6-F1
#
_entry.id   AF-A0A7M7T1A6-F1
#
_cell.length_a   1.000
_cell.length_b   1.000
_cell.length_c   1.000
_cell.angle_alpha   90.00
_cell.angle_beta   90.00
_cell.angle_gamma   90.00
#
_symmetry.space_group_name_H-M   'P 1'
#
loop_
_entity.id
_entity.type
_entity.pdbx_description
1 polymer ?
#
loop_
_entity_poly.entity_id
_entity_poly.type
_entity_poly.pdbx_seq_one_letter_code
_entity_poly.pdbx_strand_id
1 'polypeptide(L)'
;MGTTCIFICRCCKMETNAANGWSEWSYGVGKLGVILLSKIQAEKISLDESKQDILVNACCPGFVQTDMTADLPDNQYGGNKVTTVEGADTPVLLALLPPGVKEPNGQFLLKRKIYDFINTDVSIQI
;
A
#
# COMPACT_ATOMS: atom_id res chain seq x y z
N MET A 1 23.99 -4.60 3.23
CA MET A 1 22.54 -4.29 3.22
C MET A 1 21.88 -4.47 1.83
N GLY A 2 22.30 -5.44 1.02
CA GLY A 2 21.77 -5.66 -0.35
C GLY A 2 21.16 -7.05 -0.60
N THR A 3 21.00 -7.88 0.43
CA THR A 3 20.70 -9.31 0.26
C THR A 3 19.20 -9.63 0.16
N THR A 4 18.29 -8.81 0.69
CA THR A 4 16.86 -9.15 0.77
C THR A 4 16.15 -9.09 -0.60
N CYS A 5 16.40 -8.08 -1.43
CA CYS A 5 15.85 -8.03 -2.80
C CYS A 5 16.39 -9.16 -3.68
N ILE A 6 17.69 -9.48 -3.53
CA ILE A 6 18.31 -10.60 -4.25
C ILE A 6 17.65 -11.93 -3.84
N PHE A 7 17.28 -12.07 -2.57
CA PHE A 7 16.67 -13.29 -2.05
C PHE A 7 15.28 -13.58 -2.63
N ILE A 8 14.38 -12.59 -2.71
CA ILE A 8 13.04 -12.78 -3.30
C ILE A 8 13.15 -13.15 -4.78
N CYS A 9 13.94 -12.41 -5.56
CA CYS A 9 14.15 -12.72 -6.97
C CYS A 9 14.77 -14.10 -7.19
N ARG A 10 15.64 -14.54 -6.25
CA ARG A 10 16.22 -15.89 -6.27
C ARG A 10 15.17 -16.96 -5.94
N CYS A 11 14.29 -16.72 -4.96
CA CYS A 11 13.19 -17.63 -4.65
C CYS A 11 12.25 -17.81 -5.86
N CYS A 12 11.91 -16.72 -6.56
CA CYS A 12 11.11 -16.76 -7.78
C CYS A 12 11.80 -17.58 -8.89
N LYS A 13 13.09 -17.33 -9.14
CA LYS A 13 13.86 -18.07 -10.16
C LYS A 13 13.94 -19.57 -9.89
N MET A 14 13.93 -19.96 -8.62
CA MET A 14 14.01 -21.36 -8.19
C MET A 14 12.63 -21.95 -7.91
N GLU A 15 11.54 -21.22 -8.12
CA GLU A 15 10.16 -21.64 -7.82
C GLU A 15 9.99 -22.12 -6.37
N THR A 16 10.66 -21.45 -5.42
CA THR A 16 10.69 -21.81 -4.00
C THR A 16 9.99 -20.78 -3.10
N ASN A 17 9.09 -19.98 -3.66
CA ASN A 17 8.39 -18.89 -2.95
C ASN A 17 7.65 -19.40 -1.71
N ALA A 18 6.66 -20.28 -1.88
CA ALA A 18 5.90 -20.87 -0.78
C ALA A 18 6.78 -21.55 0.28
N ALA A 19 7.80 -22.30 -0.15
CA ALA A 19 8.74 -22.98 0.76
C ALA A 19 9.55 -22.01 1.62
N ASN A 20 9.77 -20.78 1.15
CA ASN A 20 10.44 -19.71 1.87
C ASN A 20 9.45 -18.71 2.52
N GLY A 21 8.16 -19.05 2.58
CA GLY A 21 7.13 -18.23 3.22
C GLY A 21 6.66 -17.02 2.42
N TRP A 22 7.00 -16.94 1.13
CA TRP A 22 6.52 -15.87 0.25
C TRP A 22 5.15 -16.21 -0.34
N SER A 23 4.30 -15.19 -0.49
CA SER A 23 3.08 -15.30 -1.28
C SER A 23 3.42 -15.50 -2.77
N GLU A 24 2.67 -16.35 -3.46
CA GLU A 24 2.75 -16.50 -4.92
C GLU A 24 2.20 -15.27 -5.66
N TRP A 25 1.51 -14.36 -4.96
CA TRP A 25 1.01 -13.12 -5.56
C TRP A 25 2.09 -12.03 -5.54
N SER A 26 2.94 -12.05 -6.56
CA SER A 26 4.08 -11.12 -6.72
C SER A 26 3.68 -9.65 -6.66
N TYR A 27 2.54 -9.28 -7.25
CA TYR A 27 1.98 -7.93 -7.17
C TYR A 27 1.69 -7.53 -5.71
N GLY A 28 1.07 -8.43 -4.94
CA GLY A 28 0.81 -8.24 -3.52
C GLY A 28 2.10 -7.98 -2.75
N VAL A 29 3.12 -8.84 -2.91
CA VAL A 29 4.44 -8.67 -2.29
C VAL A 29 5.09 -7.34 -2.68
N GLY A 30 4.95 -6.91 -3.94
CA GLY A 30 5.43 -5.61 -4.39
C GLY A 30 4.74 -4.45 -3.67
N LYS A 31 3.41 -4.51 -3.48
CA LYS A 31 2.64 -3.49 -2.75
C LYS A 31 2.89 -3.51 -1.25
N LEU A 32 3.22 -4.66 -0.65
CA LEU A 32 3.76 -4.73 0.72
C LEU A 32 5.03 -3.89 0.87
N GLY A 33 5.94 -4.01 -0.09
CA GLY A 33 7.17 -3.21 -0.14
C GLY A 33 6.89 -1.71 -0.18
N VAL A 34 5.92 -1.27 -0.99
CA VAL A 34 5.51 0.14 -1.08
C VAL A 34 4.94 0.65 0.25
N ILE A 35 4.07 -0.12 0.92
CA ILE A 35 3.48 0.24 2.21
C ILE A 35 4.59 0.40 3.27
N LEU A 36 5.46 -0.59 3.40
CA LEU A 36 6.54 -0.55 4.39
C LEU A 36 7.55 0.57 4.11
N LEU A 37 7.90 0.79 2.84
CA LEU A 37 8.80 1.87 2.45
C LEU A 37 8.20 3.24 2.82
N SER A 38 6.90 3.43 2.60
CA SER A 38 6.21 4.69 2.95
C SER A 38 6.29 4.96 4.45
N LYS A 39 6.11 3.93 5.29
CA LYS A 39 6.26 4.03 6.75
C LYS A 39 7.68 4.42 7.18
N ILE A 40 8.70 3.78 6.59
CA ILE A 40 10.11 4.10 6.87
C ILE A 40 10.44 5.53 6.40
N GLN A 41 9.92 5.96 5.25
CA GLN A 41 10.12 7.30 4.73
C GLN A 41 9.47 8.35 5.63
N ALA A 42 8.23 8.11 6.09
CA ALA A 42 7.54 8.97 7.04
C ALA A 42 8.35 9.15 8.34
N GLU A 43 8.85 8.05 8.91
CA GLU A 43 9.70 8.07 10.11
C GLU A 43 10.97 8.89 9.86
N LYS A 44 11.70 8.62 8.78
CA LYS A 44 12.94 9.35 8.47
C LYS A 44 12.73 10.83 8.22
N ILE A 45 11.65 11.20 7.53
CA ILE A 45 11.30 12.60 7.26
C ILE A 45 10.89 13.30 8.56
N SER A 46 10.20 12.61 9.47
CA SER A 46 9.78 13.19 10.76
C SER A 46 10.96 13.56 11.66
N LEU A 47 12.12 12.92 11.48
CA LEU A 47 13.35 13.25 12.20
C LEU A 47 14.06 14.51 11.65
N ASP A 48 13.69 14.98 10.46
CA ASP A 48 14.26 16.17 9.85
C ASP A 48 13.43 17.40 10.26
N GLU A 49 14.01 18.24 11.13
CA GLU A 49 13.35 19.45 11.64
C GLU A 49 12.97 20.45 10.53
N SER A 50 13.63 20.38 9.36
CA SER A 50 13.32 21.24 8.22
C SER A 50 12.10 20.78 7.40
N LYS A 51 11.56 19.58 7.67
CA LYS A 51 10.48 18.93 6.89
C LYS A 51 9.27 18.57 7.73
N GLN A 52 9.04 19.30 8.81
CA GLN A 52 7.98 19.01 9.77
C GLN A 52 6.56 19.21 9.21
N ASP A 53 6.44 19.77 8.01
CA ASP A 53 5.21 19.98 7.25
C ASP A 53 4.94 18.87 6.21
N ILE A 54 5.86 17.92 6.02
CA ILE A 54 5.72 16.83 5.06
C ILE A 54 5.14 15.59 5.75
N LEU A 55 4.02 15.11 5.22
CA LEU A 55 3.38 13.85 5.64
C LEU A 55 3.50 12.82 4.51
N VAL A 56 3.81 11.58 4.86
CA VAL A 56 3.93 10.47 3.91
C VAL A 56 3.04 9.32 4.37
N ASN A 57 2.13 8.87 3.51
CA ASN A 57 1.24 7.75 3.78
C ASN A 57 1.14 6.84 2.56
N ALA A 58 0.80 5.58 2.80
CA ALA A 58 0.37 4.67 1.76
C ALA A 58 -1.17 4.61 1.73
N CYS A 59 -1.75 4.30 0.58
CA CYS A 59 -3.18 4.04 0.50
C CYS A 59 -3.53 3.03 -0.59
N CYS A 60 -4.74 2.49 -0.50
CA CYS A 60 -5.37 1.69 -1.54
C CYS A 60 -6.59 2.46 -2.09
N PRO A 61 -6.69 2.64 -3.42
CA PRO A 61 -7.84 3.31 -4.04
C PRO A 61 -9.08 2.42 -4.14
N GLY A 62 -9.04 1.18 -3.64
CA GLY A 62 -10.11 0.20 -3.85
C GLY A 62 -9.91 -0.65 -5.11
N PHE A 63 -10.91 -1.47 -5.45
CA PHE A 63 -10.96 -2.21 -6.71
C PHE A 63 -11.56 -1.31 -7.80
N VAL A 64 -10.72 -0.52 -8.47
CA VAL A 64 -11.18 0.53 -9.38
C VAL A 64 -11.33 0.00 -10.80
N GLN A 65 -12.36 0.44 -11.53
CA GLN A 65 -12.53 0.19 -12.95
C GLN A 65 -11.48 0.97 -13.76
N THR A 66 -10.41 0.28 -14.17
CA THR A 66 -9.30 0.82 -14.97
C THR A 66 -8.81 -0.25 -15.94
N ASP A 67 -7.91 0.11 -16.86
CA ASP A 67 -7.26 -0.86 -17.75
C ASP A 67 -6.50 -1.96 -16.96
N MET A 68 -5.99 -1.67 -15.76
CA MET A 68 -5.31 -2.68 -14.90
C MET A 68 -6.25 -3.77 -14.38
N THR A 69 -7.57 -3.52 -14.35
CA THR A 69 -8.58 -4.42 -13.78
C THR A 69 -9.67 -4.79 -14.79
N ALA A 70 -9.52 -4.36 -16.04
CA ALA A 70 -10.54 -4.49 -17.07
C ALA A 70 -10.93 -5.96 -17.31
N ASP A 71 -9.93 -6.85 -17.37
CA ASP A 71 -10.12 -8.29 -17.65
C ASP A 71 -10.57 -9.10 -16.41
N LEU A 72 -10.66 -8.46 -15.24
CA LEU A 72 -11.03 -9.13 -14.01
C LEU A 72 -12.55 -9.06 -13.81
N PRO A 73 -13.19 -10.10 -13.22
CA PRO A 73 -14.61 -10.05 -12.88
C PRO A 73 -14.93 -8.89 -11.93
N ASP A 74 -16.10 -8.26 -12.08
CA ASP A 74 -16.46 -7.10 -11.27
C ASP A 74 -16.52 -7.37 -9.77
N ASN A 75 -16.78 -8.62 -9.36
CA ASN A 75 -16.89 -9.06 -7.97
C ASN A 75 -15.68 -9.88 -7.48
N GLN A 76 -14.54 -9.82 -8.17
CA GLN A 76 -13.38 -10.68 -7.92
C GLN A 76 -12.93 -10.70 -6.45
N TYR A 77 -13.03 -9.57 -5.75
CA TYR A 77 -12.55 -9.40 -4.37
C TYR A 77 -13.67 -9.27 -3.33
N GLY A 78 -14.90 -9.68 -3.67
CA GLY A 78 -16.05 -9.63 -2.75
C GLY A 78 -16.81 -8.30 -2.74
N GLY A 79 -16.41 -7.33 -3.57
CA GLY A 79 -17.11 -6.09 -3.85
C GLY A 79 -17.07 -5.76 -5.34
N ASN A 80 -18.04 -4.97 -5.81
CA ASN A 80 -18.06 -4.48 -7.19
C ASN A 80 -16.93 -3.48 -7.43
N LYS A 81 -16.42 -3.42 -8.67
CA LYS A 81 -15.51 -2.35 -9.08
C LYS A 81 -16.14 -0.98 -8.80
N VAL A 82 -15.34 -0.09 -8.22
CA VAL A 82 -15.69 1.32 -8.03
C VAL A 82 -15.25 2.14 -9.23
N THR A 83 -15.88 3.29 -9.43
CA THR A 83 -15.48 4.24 -10.47
C THR A 83 -14.10 4.85 -10.17
N THR A 84 -13.47 5.44 -11.19
CA THR A 84 -12.20 6.16 -11.01
C THR A 84 -12.31 7.35 -10.06
N VAL A 85 -13.47 8.03 -10.06
CA VAL A 85 -13.76 9.15 -9.16
C VAL A 85 -13.85 8.67 -7.71
N GLU A 86 -14.58 7.58 -7.46
CA GLU A 86 -14.68 6.99 -6.12
C GLU A 86 -13.32 6.46 -5.63
N GLY A 87 -12.53 5.86 -6.51
CA GLY A 87 -11.19 5.38 -6.15
C GLY A 87 -10.17 6.49 -5.87
N ALA A 88 -10.34 7.67 -6.46
CA ALA A 88 -9.49 8.84 -6.22
C ALA A 88 -9.71 9.49 -4.85
N ASP A 89 -10.81 9.17 -4.17
CA ASP A 89 -11.23 9.78 -2.92
C ASP A 89 -10.15 9.79 -1.83
N THR A 90 -9.60 8.61 -1.48
CA THR A 90 -8.59 8.49 -0.42
C THR A 90 -7.23 9.09 -0.81
N PRO A 91 -6.70 8.85 -2.03
CA PRO A 91 -5.48 9.52 -2.50
C PRO A 91 -5.59 11.05 -2.48
N VAL A 92 -6.71 11.61 -2.94
CA VAL A 92 -6.93 13.07 -2.97
C VAL A 92 -7.04 13.64 -1.55
N LEU A 93 -7.72 12.94 -0.63
CA LEU A 93 -7.76 13.32 0.78
C LEU A 93 -6.35 13.45 1.37
N LEU A 94 -5.48 12.45 1.13
CA LEU A 94 -4.11 12.44 1.65
C LEU A 94 -3.23 13.52 1.03
N ALA A 95 -3.45 13.86 -0.24
CA ALA A 95 -2.72 14.93 -0.91
C ALA A 95 -3.15 16.34 -0.44
N LEU A 96 -4.36 16.49 0.09
CA LEU A 96 -4.96 17.77 0.47
C LEU A 96 -5.19 17.90 1.98
N LEU A 97 -4.39 17.20 2.79
CA LEU A 97 -4.42 17.36 4.24
C LEU A 97 -4.18 18.83 4.62
N PRO A 98 -4.95 19.40 5.58
CA PRO A 98 -4.81 20.80 5.93
C PRO A 98 -3.40 21.14 6.42
N PRO A 99 -2.88 22.36 6.15
CA PRO A 99 -1.59 22.78 6.67
C PRO A 99 -1.52 22.67 8.20
N GLY A 100 -0.37 22.23 8.70
CA GLY A 100 -0.11 22.12 10.15
C GLY A 100 -0.65 20.86 10.83
N VAL A 101 -1.41 20.01 10.13
CA VAL A 101 -1.75 18.69 10.67
C VAL A 101 -0.52 17.79 10.71
N LYS A 102 -0.47 16.92 11.72
CA LYS A 102 0.62 15.95 11.90
C LYS A 102 0.22 14.52 11.58
N GLU A 103 -1.09 14.27 11.43
CA GLU A 103 -1.66 12.96 11.18
C GLU A 103 -2.71 13.04 10.06
N PRO A 104 -2.87 11.97 9.26
CA PRO A 104 -2.11 10.72 9.33
C PRO A 104 -0.66 10.87 8.82
N ASN A 105 0.30 10.20 9.45
CA ASN A 105 1.67 10.06 8.96
C ASN A 105 2.21 8.64 9.14
N GLY A 106 2.84 8.10 8.11
CA GLY A 106 3.35 6.73 8.08
C GLY A 106 2.26 5.65 8.11
N GLN A 107 1.02 6.01 7.81
CA GLN A 107 -0.15 5.12 7.89
C GLN A 107 -0.48 4.49 6.54
N PHE A 108 -1.27 3.42 6.57
CA PHE A 108 -1.92 2.85 5.39
C PHE A 108 -3.43 3.11 5.46
N LEU A 109 -4.00 3.67 4.38
CA LEU A 109 -5.42 4.00 4.33
C LEU A 109 -6.19 3.28 3.21
N LEU A 110 -7.42 2.89 3.52
CA LEU A 110 -8.42 2.44 2.54
C LEU A 110 -9.77 3.06 2.91
N LYS A 111 -10.48 3.61 1.92
CA LYS A 111 -11.81 4.24 2.13
C LYS A 111 -11.79 5.26 3.29
N ARG A 112 -10.75 6.10 3.32
CA ARG A 112 -10.44 7.10 4.36
C ARG A 112 -10.25 6.55 5.79
N LYS A 113 -10.11 5.24 5.97
CA LYS A 113 -9.85 4.60 7.27
C LYS A 113 -8.40 4.15 7.35
N ILE A 114 -7.79 4.31 8.52
CA ILE A 114 -6.45 3.79 8.81
C ILE A 114 -6.56 2.30 9.12
N TYR A 115 -5.69 1.51 8.50
CA TYR A 115 -5.57 0.07 8.74
C TYR A 115 -4.17 -0.25 9.20
N ASP A 116 -4.06 -1.03 10.29
CA ASP A 116 -2.78 -1.55 10.74
C ASP A 116 -2.48 -2.88 10.05
N PHE A 117 -1.81 -2.72 8.91
CA PHE A 117 -1.39 -3.80 8.06
C PHE A 117 -0.31 -4.70 8.71
N ILE A 118 0.42 -4.21 9.71
CA ILE A 118 1.55 -4.95 10.31
C ILE A 118 1.09 -5.86 11.44
N ASN A 119 0.15 -5.40 12.28
CA ASN A 119 -0.17 -6.13 13.52
C ASN A 119 -1.58 -6.72 13.57
N THR A 120 -2.54 -6.28 12.73
CA THR A 120 -3.95 -6.63 12.98
C THR A 120 -4.77 -7.03 11.75
N ASP A 121 -4.55 -6.45 10.57
CA ASP A 121 -5.40 -6.70 9.40
C ASP A 121 -4.67 -7.39 8.24
N VAL A 122 -4.70 -8.72 8.21
CA VAL A 122 -4.14 -9.54 7.10
C VAL A 122 -5.11 -9.74 5.93
N SER A 123 -6.39 -9.40 6.09
CA SER A 123 -7.44 -9.66 5.11
C SER A 123 -8.35 -8.44 4.94
N ILE A 124 -7.80 -7.39 4.33
CA ILE A 124 -8.56 -6.20 3.96
C ILE A 124 -9.42 -6.52 2.74
N GLN A 125 -10.75 -6.50 2.90
CA GLN A 125 -11.68 -6.58 1.79
C GLN A 125 -11.73 -5.23 1.07
N ILE A 126 -11.37 -5.26 -0.21
CA ILE A 126 -11.25 -4.09 -1.07
C ILE A 126 -12.61 -3.77 -1.70
#